data_AF-A0A7C3EV08-F1
#
_entry.id   AF-A0A7C3EV08-F1
#
_cell.length_a   1.000
_cell.length_b   1.000
_cell.length_c   1.000
_cell.angle_alpha   90.00
_cell.angle_beta   90.00
_cell.angle_gamma   90.00
#
_symmetry.space_group_name_H-M   'P 1'
#
loop_
_entity.id
_entity.type
_entity.pdbx_description
1 polymer ?
#
loop_
_entity_poly.entity_id
_entity_poly.type
_entity_poly.pdbx_seq_one_letter_code
_entity_poly.pdbx_strand_id
1 'polypeptide(L)'
;MGGDLKQWRRALLGRSLVASQRFEYKYLISEVQAAQVRAFASCYLVPDSHIVPALGNEYPVYSLYLDSHGLHLYHSSVAGHKDRFKLRVRFYDERPDTPAFLEVKARKGEVVVKQRAEVRKSAVGRVLSTYCGSPDDLLKPASADRGASSASASYARNSMRARGCSSVTCANRTRTPGAGRSA
;
A
#
# COMPACT_ATOMS: atom_id res chain seq x y z
N MET A 1 -6.23 -0.51 55.03
CA MET A 1 -6.29 -1.23 53.74
C MET A 1 -5.98 -0.25 52.62
N GLY A 2 -4.75 0.27 52.58
CA GLY A 2 -4.31 1.27 51.60
C GLY A 2 -3.54 0.59 50.47
N GLY A 3 -4.25 0.32 49.37
CA GLY A 3 -3.63 -0.18 48.13
C GLY A 3 -2.80 0.93 47.50
N ASP A 4 -1.50 0.66 47.38
CA ASP A 4 -0.46 1.57 46.94
C ASP A 4 -0.73 2.18 45.55
N LEU A 5 -1.08 3.48 45.51
CA LEU A 5 -1.26 4.27 44.29
C LEU A 5 -0.01 4.28 43.38
N LYS A 6 1.16 3.87 43.89
CA LYS A 6 2.39 3.78 43.09
C LYS A 6 2.42 2.55 42.18
N GLN A 7 1.64 1.50 42.47
CA GLN A 7 1.67 0.27 41.68
C GLN A 7 0.96 0.41 40.33
N TRP A 8 -0.04 1.29 40.22
CA TRP A 8 -0.78 1.56 38.97
C TRP A 8 -0.02 2.47 38.00
N ARG A 9 0.89 3.32 38.48
CA ARG A 9 1.70 4.19 37.62
C ARG A 9 2.75 3.42 36.79
N ARG A 10 3.17 2.23 37.24
CA ARG A 10 4.21 1.45 36.55
C ARG A 10 3.68 0.61 35.38
N ALA A 11 2.39 0.28 35.36
CA ALA A 11 1.77 -0.48 34.26
C ALA A 11 1.43 0.36 33.01
N LEU A 12 1.33 1.69 33.15
CA LEU A 12 1.00 2.62 32.05
C LEU A 12 2.22 3.34 31.45
N LEU A 13 3.39 3.24 32.07
CA LEU A 13 4.65 3.86 31.61
C LEU A 13 5.60 2.87 30.92
N GLY A 14 5.07 1.71 30.48
CA GLY A 14 5.83 0.62 29.85
C GLY A 14 5.84 0.59 28.33
N ARG A 15 5.64 1.73 27.64
CA ARG A 15 5.91 1.86 26.21
C ARG A 15 6.48 3.24 25.94
N SER A 16 7.66 3.29 25.33
CA SER A 16 8.28 4.51 24.81
C SER A 16 7.23 5.40 24.13
N LEU A 17 6.89 6.52 24.79
CA LEU A 17 5.97 7.55 24.27
C LEU A 17 6.70 8.56 23.36
N VAL A 18 7.90 8.23 22.88
CA VAL A 18 8.43 8.92 21.71
C VAL A 18 7.73 8.27 20.52
N ALA A 19 6.59 8.83 20.12
CA ALA A 19 6.10 8.62 18.77
C ALA A 19 7.24 9.02 17.84
N SER A 20 7.97 8.05 17.30
CA SER A 20 9.07 8.29 16.37
C SER A 20 8.55 9.20 15.27
N GLN A 21 9.05 10.43 15.23
CA GLN A 21 8.70 11.37 14.17
C GLN A 21 9.32 10.82 12.89
N ARG A 22 8.49 10.25 12.02
CA ARG A 22 8.90 9.69 10.74
C ARG A 22 8.75 10.77 9.68
N PHE A 23 9.87 11.18 9.10
CA PHE A 23 9.90 12.11 7.98
C PHE A 23 10.06 11.32 6.67
N GLU A 24 9.24 11.63 5.68
CA GLU A 24 9.30 11.03 4.33
C GLU A 24 9.44 12.17 3.31
N TYR A 25 10.58 12.20 2.62
CA TYR A 25 10.85 13.17 1.54
C TYR A 25 10.81 12.47 0.19
N LYS A 26 10.32 13.18 -0.84
CA LYS A 26 10.22 12.66 -2.21
C LYS A 26 10.86 13.64 -3.17
N TYR A 27 11.73 13.12 -4.02
CA TYR A 27 12.49 13.90 -4.99
C TYR A 27 12.20 13.36 -6.39
N LEU A 28 12.07 14.27 -7.34
CA LEU A 28 12.09 13.92 -8.76
C LEU A 28 13.55 13.86 -9.18
N ILE A 29 14.01 12.70 -9.65
CA ILE A 29 15.38 12.46 -10.08
C ILE A 29 15.40 11.78 -11.44
N SER A 30 16.47 11.99 -12.20
CA SER A 30 16.69 11.26 -13.45
C SER A 30 17.12 9.81 -13.20
N GLU A 31 16.99 8.95 -14.21
CA GLU A 31 17.42 7.54 -14.14
C GLU A 31 18.91 7.41 -13.83
N VAL A 32 19.74 8.30 -14.40
CA VAL A 32 21.19 8.33 -14.15
C VAL A 32 21.48 8.64 -12.68
N GLN A 33 20.80 9.63 -12.11
CA GLN A 33 20.93 9.96 -10.68
C GLN A 33 20.40 8.83 -9.80
N ALA A 34 19.32 8.16 -10.18
CA ALA A 34 18.78 7.02 -9.43
C ALA A 34 19.82 5.88 -9.33
N ALA A 35 20.54 5.58 -10.41
CA ALA A 35 21.62 4.60 -10.40
C ALA A 35 22.78 5.00 -9.47
N GLN A 36 23.19 6.28 -9.50
CA GLN A 36 24.24 6.81 -8.61
C GLN A 36 23.83 6.75 -7.13
N VAL A 37 22.58 7.13 -6.82
CA VAL A 37 22.04 7.05 -5.46
C VAL A 37 21.99 5.60 -4.98
N ARG A 38 21.59 4.65 -5.84
CA ARG A 38 21.57 3.21 -5.51
C ARG A 38 22.98 2.69 -5.19
N ALA A 39 23.97 3.05 -6.00
CA ALA A 39 25.37 2.69 -5.78
C ALA A 39 25.89 3.23 -4.45
N PHE A 40 25.65 4.52 -4.16
CA PHE A 40 26.04 5.14 -2.89
C PHE A 40 25.33 4.49 -1.68
N ALA A 41 24.02 4.30 -1.76
CA ALA A 41 23.23 3.70 -0.67
C ALA A 41 23.63 2.25 -0.38
N SER A 42 24.10 1.50 -1.38
CA SER A 42 24.54 0.11 -1.21
C SER A 42 25.73 -0.04 -0.27
N CYS A 43 26.52 1.02 -0.05
CA CYS A 43 27.62 1.02 0.92
C CYS A 43 27.13 1.02 2.38
N TYR A 44 25.86 1.37 2.62
CA TYR A 44 25.30 1.55 3.97
C TYR A 44 24.07 0.69 4.25
N LEU A 45 23.38 0.20 3.21
CA LEU A 45 22.12 -0.52 3.33
C LEU A 45 22.24 -1.93 2.78
N VAL A 46 21.59 -2.88 3.46
CA VAL A 46 21.46 -4.26 3.00
C VAL A 46 20.29 -4.35 2.01
N PRO A 47 20.44 -5.06 0.87
CA PRO A 47 19.34 -5.28 -0.05
C PRO A 47 18.15 -6.00 0.60
N ASP A 48 16.94 -5.64 0.20
CA ASP A 48 15.70 -6.28 0.65
C ASP A 48 15.66 -7.76 0.23
N SER A 49 15.06 -8.63 1.04
CA SER A 49 14.94 -10.06 0.77
C SER A 49 14.05 -10.39 -0.45
N HIS A 50 13.28 -9.42 -0.93
CA HIS A 50 12.37 -9.58 -2.07
C HIS A 50 12.97 -9.16 -3.41
N ILE A 51 14.25 -8.77 -3.45
CA ILE A 51 14.92 -8.43 -4.72
C ILE A 51 14.98 -9.66 -5.63
N VAL A 52 14.85 -9.43 -6.94
CA VAL A 52 15.05 -10.46 -7.95
C VAL A 52 16.37 -10.16 -8.67
N PRO A 53 17.45 -10.93 -8.42
CA PRO A 53 18.75 -10.69 -9.06
C PRO A 53 18.68 -10.74 -10.59
N ALA A 54 17.84 -11.63 -11.14
CA ALA A 54 17.60 -11.75 -12.58
C ALA A 54 16.98 -10.48 -13.21
N LEU A 55 16.39 -9.58 -12.40
CA LEU A 55 15.84 -8.30 -12.82
C LEU A 55 16.75 -7.11 -12.47
N GLY A 56 18.03 -7.35 -12.15
CA GLY A 56 18.96 -6.28 -11.76
C GLY A 56 18.77 -5.81 -10.32
N ASN A 57 18.41 -6.71 -9.41
CA ASN A 57 18.06 -6.44 -8.01
C ASN A 57 16.83 -5.55 -7.86
N GLU A 58 15.84 -5.75 -8.73
CA GLU A 58 14.58 -5.03 -8.75
C GLU A 58 13.40 -5.98 -8.52
N TYR A 59 12.21 -5.43 -8.27
CA TYR A 59 10.96 -6.17 -8.25
C TYR A 59 9.83 -5.29 -8.82
N PRO A 60 8.89 -5.86 -9.58
CA PRO A 60 7.79 -5.08 -10.13
C PRO A 60 6.80 -4.68 -9.03
N VAL A 61 6.20 -3.50 -9.17
CA VAL A 61 5.15 -3.02 -8.27
C VAL A 61 3.99 -2.53 -9.11
N TYR A 62 2.88 -3.25 -9.08
CA TYR A 62 1.67 -2.88 -9.79
C TYR A 62 0.70 -2.22 -8.82
N SER A 63 0.13 -1.08 -9.19
CA SER A 63 -0.85 -0.37 -8.37
C SER A 63 -1.99 0.15 -9.23
N LEU A 64 -3.19 -0.39 -9.03
CA LEU A 64 -4.43 0.05 -9.66
C LEU A 64 -5.17 0.98 -8.71
N TYR A 65 -5.37 2.24 -9.09
CA TYR A 65 -6.19 3.17 -8.33
C TYR A 65 -7.66 3.00 -8.69
N LEU A 66 -8.54 3.11 -7.68
CA LEU A 66 -9.99 3.01 -7.87
C LEU A 66 -10.62 4.37 -7.62
N ASP A 67 -11.56 4.77 -8.49
CA ASP A 67 -12.32 6.02 -8.35
C ASP A 67 -13.75 5.84 -8.86
N SER A 68 -14.61 6.81 -8.56
CA SER A 68 -15.93 6.94 -9.18
C SER A 68 -15.83 7.41 -10.64
N HIS A 69 -16.91 7.23 -11.39
CA HIS A 69 -16.99 7.71 -12.78
C HIS A 69 -16.74 9.23 -12.89
N GLY A 70 -17.20 10.00 -11.89
CA GLY A 70 -16.97 11.44 -11.79
C GLY A 70 -15.63 11.83 -11.19
N LEU A 71 -14.66 10.89 -11.04
CA LEU A 71 -13.30 11.16 -10.56
C LEU A 71 -13.26 11.89 -9.19
N HIS A 72 -14.20 11.59 -8.30
CA HIS A 72 -14.35 12.26 -7.01
C HIS A 72 -13.06 12.21 -6.15
N LEU A 73 -12.35 11.07 -6.11
CA LEU A 73 -11.11 10.96 -5.33
C LEU A 73 -9.96 11.76 -5.95
N TYR A 74 -9.88 11.80 -7.28
CA TYR A 74 -8.96 12.66 -7.99
C TYR A 74 -9.23 14.14 -7.65
N HIS A 75 -10.45 14.62 -7.84
CA HIS A 75 -10.80 16.01 -7.57
C HIS A 75 -10.59 16.38 -6.09
N SER A 76 -10.95 15.49 -5.16
CA SER A 76 -10.69 15.69 -3.74
C SER A 76 -9.19 15.81 -3.40
N SER A 77 -8.35 15.05 -4.11
CA SER A 77 -6.90 15.12 -3.96
C SER A 77 -6.32 16.42 -4.50
N VAL A 78 -6.80 16.88 -5.66
CA VAL A 78 -6.35 18.13 -6.32
C VAL A 78 -6.82 19.36 -5.53
N ALA A 79 -8.07 19.37 -5.06
CA ALA A 79 -8.63 20.45 -4.25
C ALA A 79 -8.05 20.52 -2.83
N GLY A 80 -7.29 19.50 -2.40
CA GLY A 80 -6.60 19.51 -1.12
C GLY A 80 -7.51 19.37 0.10
N HIS A 81 -8.69 18.73 -0.03
CA HIS A 81 -9.61 18.55 1.08
C HIS A 81 -8.93 17.91 2.30
N LYS A 82 -9.23 18.44 3.50
CA LYS A 82 -8.63 17.99 4.78
C LYS A 82 -8.89 16.51 5.02
N ASP A 83 -10.14 16.09 4.78
CA ASP A 83 -10.56 14.70 4.87
C ASP A 83 -10.68 14.11 3.47
N ARG A 84 -9.79 13.17 3.16
CA ARG A 84 -9.72 12.53 1.84
C ARG A 84 -9.14 11.14 1.95
N PHE A 85 -9.39 10.31 0.95
CA PHE A 85 -8.76 9.00 0.90
C PHE A 85 -8.45 8.56 -0.53
N LYS A 86 -7.56 7.56 -0.64
CA LYS A 86 -7.20 6.91 -1.89
C LYS A 86 -7.44 5.42 -1.75
N LEU A 87 -8.10 4.84 -2.74
CA LEU A 87 -8.31 3.41 -2.86
C LEU A 87 -7.35 2.85 -3.90
N ARG A 88 -6.71 1.71 -3.60
CA ARG A 88 -5.86 1.01 -4.55
C ARG A 88 -5.85 -0.50 -4.36
N VAL A 89 -5.68 -1.22 -5.46
CA VAL A 89 -5.26 -2.62 -5.48
C VAL A 89 -3.77 -2.65 -5.81
N ARG A 90 -2.96 -3.36 -5.02
CA ARG A 90 -1.52 -3.49 -5.24
C ARG A 90 -1.11 -4.95 -5.30
N PHE A 91 -0.19 -5.28 -6.19
CA PHE A 91 0.40 -6.61 -6.28
C PHE A 91 1.84 -6.50 -6.84
N TYR A 92 2.67 -7.52 -6.60
CA TYR A 92 4.12 -7.47 -6.85
C TYR A 92 4.60 -8.45 -7.92
N ASP A 93 3.70 -9.25 -8.49
CA ASP A 93 3.99 -10.19 -9.56
C ASP A 93 2.68 -10.53 -10.29
N GLU A 94 2.75 -11.31 -11.37
CA GLU A 94 1.58 -11.75 -12.14
C GLU A 94 1.12 -13.17 -11.80
N ARG A 95 1.80 -13.85 -10.87
CA ARG A 95 1.47 -15.23 -10.51
C ARG A 95 0.09 -15.29 -9.85
N PRO A 96 -0.78 -16.24 -10.20
CA PRO A 96 -2.16 -16.28 -9.68
C PRO A 96 -2.23 -16.59 -8.17
N ASP A 97 -1.25 -17.31 -7.64
CA ASP A 97 -1.24 -17.81 -6.27
C ASP A 97 -0.78 -16.78 -5.23
N THR A 98 -0.25 -15.64 -5.67
CA THR A 98 0.25 -14.60 -4.76
C THR A 98 -0.85 -13.60 -4.40
N PRO A 99 -0.78 -12.97 -3.21
CA PRO A 99 -1.80 -12.02 -2.76
C PRO A 99 -1.87 -10.77 -3.63
N ALA A 100 -3.10 -10.24 -3.76
CA ALA A 100 -3.34 -8.83 -4.03
C ALA A 100 -3.67 -8.11 -2.72
N PHE A 101 -3.23 -6.87 -2.60
CA PHE A 101 -3.47 -6.01 -1.45
C PHE A 101 -4.52 -4.97 -1.79
N LEU A 102 -5.67 -5.02 -1.14
CA LEU A 102 -6.64 -3.92 -1.17
C LEU A 102 -6.24 -2.91 -0.10
N GLU A 103 -5.89 -1.70 -0.51
CA GLU A 103 -5.39 -0.67 0.40
C GLU A 103 -6.25 0.58 0.39
N VAL A 104 -6.49 1.12 1.59
CA VAL A 104 -7.14 2.41 1.83
C VAL A 104 -6.12 3.31 2.52
N LYS A 105 -5.78 4.44 1.88
CA LYS A 105 -4.95 5.49 2.49
C LYS A 105 -5.84 6.71 2.73
N ALA A 106 -6.20 6.96 3.97
CA ALA A 106 -7.03 8.09 4.38
C ALA A 106 -6.21 9.16 5.10
N ARG A 107 -6.56 10.41 4.90
CA ARG A 107 -6.15 11.55 5.74
C ARG A 107 -7.40 12.07 6.44
N LYS A 108 -7.31 12.24 7.76
CA LYS A 108 -8.33 12.87 8.61
C LYS A 108 -7.65 14.00 9.36
N GLY A 109 -7.88 15.25 8.94
CA GLY A 109 -7.10 16.40 9.40
C GLY A 109 -5.58 16.23 9.18
N GLU A 110 -4.81 16.19 10.26
CA GLU A 110 -3.35 16.00 10.25
C GLU A 110 -2.93 14.51 10.24
N VAL A 111 -3.87 13.60 10.54
CA VAL A 111 -3.56 12.18 10.72
C VAL A 111 -3.71 11.42 9.41
N VAL A 112 -2.69 10.65 9.04
CA VAL A 112 -2.72 9.73 7.89
C VAL A 112 -2.83 8.30 8.39
N VAL A 113 -3.87 7.60 7.95
CA VAL A 113 -4.13 6.19 8.27
C VAL A 113 -4.04 5.35 7.00
N LYS A 114 -3.30 4.24 7.07
CA LYS A 114 -3.23 3.24 6.01
C LYS A 114 -3.77 1.91 6.54
N GLN A 115 -4.76 1.37 5.86
CA GLN A 115 -5.30 0.02 6.10
C GLN A 115 -5.11 -0.82 4.84
N ARG A 116 -4.85 -2.12 5.01
CA ARG A 116 -4.75 -3.06 3.89
C ARG A 116 -5.30 -4.44 4.22
N ALA A 117 -5.92 -5.09 3.25
CA ALA A 117 -6.34 -6.50 3.30
C ALA A 117 -5.59 -7.33 2.25
N GLU A 118 -5.22 -8.55 2.61
CA GLU A 118 -4.64 -9.56 1.71
C GLU A 118 -5.76 -10.42 1.12
N VAL A 119 -5.90 -10.40 -0.21
CA VAL A 119 -6.97 -11.07 -0.95
C VAL A 119 -6.35 -11.96 -2.02
N ARG A 120 -6.96 -13.11 -2.29
CA ARG A 120 -6.59 -13.95 -3.44
C ARG A 120 -6.81 -13.16 -4.74
N LYS A 121 -5.86 -13.18 -5.68
CA LYS A 121 -5.98 -12.44 -6.96
C LYS A 121 -7.24 -12.82 -7.74
N SER A 122 -7.58 -14.11 -7.77
CA SER A 122 -8.81 -14.62 -8.39
C SER A 122 -10.09 -14.04 -7.78
N ALA A 123 -10.06 -13.72 -6.48
CA ALA A 123 -11.19 -13.14 -5.77
C ALA A 123 -11.27 -11.61 -5.89
N VAL A 124 -10.24 -10.92 -6.39
CA VAL A 124 -10.23 -9.45 -6.49
C VAL A 124 -11.44 -8.96 -7.27
N GLY A 125 -11.69 -9.49 -8.48
CA GLY A 125 -12.83 -9.07 -9.30
C GLY A 125 -14.16 -9.19 -8.56
N ARG A 126 -14.37 -10.30 -7.85
CA ARG A 126 -15.55 -10.55 -7.00
C ARG A 126 -15.62 -9.58 -5.83
N VAL A 127 -14.54 -9.39 -5.08
CA VAL A 127 -14.49 -8.44 -3.96
C VAL A 127 -14.67 -6.99 -4.44
N LEU A 128 -14.28 -6.69 -5.68
CA LEU A 128 -14.51 -5.40 -6.31
C LEU A 128 -15.98 -5.18 -6.70
N SER A 129 -16.64 -6.22 -7.23
CA SER A 129 -18.00 -6.16 -7.77
C SER A 129 -19.12 -6.41 -6.76
N THR A 130 -18.87 -7.24 -5.74
CA THR A 130 -19.89 -7.71 -4.80
C THR A 130 -19.86 -6.89 -3.51
N TYR A 131 -21.04 -6.66 -2.92
CA TYR A 131 -21.20 -5.95 -1.66
C TYR A 131 -20.70 -6.74 -0.44
N CYS A 132 -20.58 -8.07 -0.57
CA CYS A 132 -20.07 -8.99 0.44
C CYS A 132 -18.89 -9.79 -0.13
N GLY A 133 -17.69 -9.59 0.40
CA GLY A 133 -16.61 -10.55 0.18
C GLY A 133 -16.85 -11.76 1.07
N SER A 134 -16.62 -12.98 0.56
CA SER A 134 -16.62 -14.15 1.45
C SER A 134 -15.37 -14.09 2.33
N PRO A 135 -15.42 -14.53 3.61
CA PRO A 135 -14.20 -14.77 4.39
C PRO A 135 -13.17 -15.62 3.65
N ASP A 136 -13.62 -16.53 2.78
CA ASP A 136 -12.79 -17.38 1.92
C ASP A 136 -12.05 -16.61 0.83
N ASP A 137 -12.32 -15.33 0.62
CA ASP A 137 -11.57 -14.51 -0.34
C ASP A 137 -10.25 -13.99 0.26
N LEU A 138 -10.14 -14.00 1.59
CA LEU A 138 -9.01 -13.48 2.34
C LEU A 138 -7.95 -14.57 2.59
N LEU A 139 -6.68 -14.21 2.39
CA LEU A 139 -5.55 -15.12 2.65
C LEU A 139 -5.23 -15.25 4.15
N LYS A 140 -5.59 -14.23 4.93
CA LYS A 140 -5.61 -14.31 6.39
C LYS A 140 -7.00 -13.87 6.84
N PRO A 141 -7.80 -14.74 7.48
CA PRO A 141 -8.97 -14.27 8.19
C PRO A 141 -8.50 -13.24 9.22
N ALA A 142 -9.26 -12.18 9.43
CA ALA A 142 -8.85 -11.08 10.30
C ALA A 142 -8.41 -11.62 11.67
N SER A 143 -7.10 -11.69 11.91
CA SER A 143 -6.55 -11.82 13.25
C SER A 143 -7.17 -10.70 14.08
N ALA A 144 -7.58 -11.00 15.32
CA ALA A 144 -8.36 -10.16 16.24
C ALA A 144 -7.83 -8.73 16.53
N ASP A 145 -6.79 -8.29 15.83
CA ASP A 145 -6.26 -6.94 15.85
C ASP A 145 -6.46 -6.28 14.47
N ARG A 146 -7.49 -5.40 14.39
CA ARG A 146 -7.95 -4.57 13.24
C ARG A 146 -8.96 -5.21 12.27
N GLY A 147 -10.20 -5.41 12.74
CA GLY A 147 -11.37 -5.86 11.98
C GLY A 147 -11.94 -4.89 10.92
N ALA A 148 -11.11 -4.20 10.14
CA ALA A 148 -11.59 -3.19 9.19
C ALA A 148 -10.67 -3.05 7.96
N SER A 149 -10.33 -4.13 7.27
CA SER A 149 -9.46 -4.05 6.08
C SER A 149 -10.18 -4.39 4.78
N SER A 150 -10.95 -5.49 4.73
CA SER A 150 -11.81 -5.80 3.58
C SER A 150 -13.12 -5.00 3.65
N ALA A 151 -13.74 -4.95 4.83
CA ALA A 151 -14.97 -4.22 5.09
C ALA A 151 -14.82 -2.71 4.83
N SER A 152 -13.71 -2.09 5.21
CA SER A 152 -13.46 -0.66 4.99
C SER A 152 -13.19 -0.33 3.53
N ALA A 153 -12.48 -1.19 2.80
CA ALA A 153 -12.24 -1.02 1.36
C ALA A 153 -13.53 -1.20 0.55
N SER A 154 -14.35 -2.19 0.89
CA SER A 154 -15.66 -2.40 0.28
C SER A 154 -16.64 -1.28 0.67
N TYR A 155 -16.71 -0.88 1.94
CA TYR A 155 -17.56 0.21 2.42
C TYR A 155 -17.18 1.55 1.76
N ALA A 156 -15.89 1.89 1.71
CA ALA A 156 -15.40 3.13 1.09
C ALA A 156 -15.59 3.14 -0.44
N ARG A 157 -15.54 1.98 -1.11
CA ARG A 157 -15.90 1.89 -2.53
C ARG A 157 -17.40 2.07 -2.72
N ASN A 158 -18.20 1.38 -1.91
CA ASN A 158 -19.66 1.32 -2.05
C ASN A 158 -20.32 2.66 -1.74
N SER A 159 -19.80 3.40 -0.74
CA SER A 159 -20.28 4.76 -0.44
C SER A 159 -20.07 5.74 -1.61
N MET A 160 -19.08 5.49 -2.48
CA MET A 160 -18.78 6.32 -3.63
C MET A 160 -19.19 5.71 -4.99
N ARG A 161 -19.81 4.53 -5.00
CA ARG A 161 -20.05 3.72 -6.22
C ARG A 161 -18.80 3.67 -7.11
N ALA A 162 -17.61 3.61 -6.50
CA ALA A 162 -16.34 3.64 -7.21
C ALA A 162 -16.20 2.35 -8.04
N ARG A 163 -16.29 2.47 -9.37
CA ARG A 163 -16.05 1.35 -10.29
C ARG A 163 -14.56 1.35 -10.64
N GLY A 164 -14.01 0.21 -11.06
CA GLY A 164 -12.67 0.22 -11.66
C GLY A 164 -12.69 1.07 -12.93
N CYS A 165 -12.41 2.36 -12.81
CA CYS A 165 -12.30 3.30 -13.90
C CYS A 165 -11.02 4.09 -13.68
N SER A 166 -10.13 4.02 -14.67
CA SER A 166 -8.76 4.54 -14.70
C SER A 166 -7.71 3.63 -14.06
N SER A 167 -7.28 2.60 -14.80
CA SER A 167 -6.04 1.89 -14.49
C SER A 167 -4.83 2.74 -14.88
N VAL A 168 -4.24 3.45 -13.92
CA VAL A 168 -2.88 3.97 -14.08
C VAL A 168 -1.92 2.85 -13.70
N THR A 169 -1.55 2.03 -14.67
CA THR A 169 -0.48 1.04 -14.50
C THR A 169 0.86 1.76 -14.61
N CYS A 170 1.48 2.06 -13.47
CA CYS A 170 2.93 2.28 -13.44
C CYS A 170 3.59 0.89 -13.43
N ALA A 171 3.97 0.40 -14.60
CA ALA A 171 4.93 -0.67 -14.71
C ALA A 171 6.29 -0.02 -14.98
N ASN A 172 7.27 -0.22 -14.09
CA ASN A 172 8.66 -0.02 -14.47
C ASN A 172 8.95 -1.07 -15.54
N ARG A 173 8.81 -0.67 -16.81
CA ARG A 173 9.13 -1.51 -17.95
C ARG A 173 10.66 -1.66 -17.97
N THR A 174 11.16 -2.79 -17.49
CA THR A 174 12.57 -3.13 -17.67
C THR A 174 12.86 -3.23 -19.16
N ARG A 175 13.95 -2.59 -19.55
CA ARG A 175 14.53 -2.62 -20.89
C ARG A 175 14.87 -4.08 -21.22
N THR A 176 14.41 -4.61 -22.34
CA THR A 176 14.91 -5.88 -22.88
C THR A 176 16.42 -5.74 -23.14
N PRO A 177 17.27 -6.65 -22.65
CA PRO A 177 18.66 -6.68 -23.05
C PRO A 177 18.78 -7.35 -24.43
N GLY A 178 19.28 -6.60 -25.42
CA GLY A 178 19.96 -7.16 -26.60
C GLY A 178 19.12 -7.46 -27.84
N ALA A 179 18.91 -6.46 -28.69
CA ALA A 179 19.00 -6.71 -30.14
C ALA A 179 20.48 -6.55 -30.51
N GLY A 180 21.15 -7.67 -30.73
CA GLY A 180 22.53 -7.69 -31.23
C GLY A 180 22.61 -6.92 -32.54
N ARG A 181 23.41 -5.85 -32.55
CA ARG A 181 23.97 -5.34 -33.80
C ARG A 181 25.19 -6.20 -34.10
N SER A 182 25.01 -7.18 -34.98
CA SER A 182 26.10 -7.76 -35.75
C SER A 182 26.69 -6.67 -36.63
N ALA A 183 28.01 -6.75 -36.81
CA ALA A 183 28.86 -5.84 -37.58
C ALA A 183 28.34 -5.53 -38.99
#